data_AF-A0A3C1BA25-F1
#
_entry.id   AF-A0A3C1BA25-F1
#
_cell.length_a   1.000
_cell.length_b   1.000
_cell.length_c   1.000
_cell.angle_alpha   90.00
_cell.angle_beta   90.00
_cell.angle_gamma   90.00
#
_symmetry.space_group_name_H-M   'P 1'
#
loop_
_entity.id
_entity.type
_entity.pdbx_description
1 polymer ?
#
loop_
_entity_poly.entity_id
_entity_poly.type
_entity_poly.pdbx_seq_one_letter_code
_entity_poly.pdbx_strand_id
1 'polypeptide(L)' 'KFLLRAGAVIVPREKLLHEVWGYNAAVTTHTLETHIYRLRQKIEVDPSQACLLVTAAGGYKLVA' A
#
# COMPACT_ATOMS: atom_id res chain seq x y z
N LYS A 1 5.65 7.42 -3.26
CA LYS A 1 7.09 7.03 -3.23
C LYS A 1 7.50 6.26 -1.96
N PHE A 2 6.64 6.14 -0.95
CA PHE A 2 7.00 5.50 0.33
C PHE A 2 7.33 4.00 0.21
N LEU A 3 6.44 3.20 -0.38
CA LEU A 3 6.65 1.75 -0.54
C LEU A 3 7.89 1.41 -1.39
N LEU A 4 8.17 2.19 -2.43
CA LEU A 4 9.40 2.07 -3.23
C LEU A 4 10.67 2.27 -2.39
N ARG A 5 10.63 3.15 -1.38
CA ARG A 5 11.77 3.40 -0.47
C ARG A 5 11.86 2.36 0.65
N ALA A 6 10.73 1.80 1.07
CA ALA A 6 10.68 0.72 2.05
C ALA A 6 11.21 -0.62 1.48
N GLY A 7 11.23 -0.75 0.15
CA GLY A 7 11.69 -1.96 -0.54
C GLY A 7 10.86 -3.18 -0.14
N ALA A 8 11.54 -4.30 0.08
CA ALA A 8 10.93 -5.59 0.39
C ALA A 8 10.46 -5.74 1.85
N VAL A 9 10.28 -4.64 2.60
CA VAL A 9 9.80 -4.63 3.98
C VAL A 9 8.28 -4.49 4.02
N ILE A 10 7.63 -5.21 4.92
CA ILE A 10 6.20 -5.05 5.19
C ILE A 10 5.99 -3.74 5.93
N VAL A 11 5.21 -2.84 5.35
CA VAL A 11 4.82 -1.58 5.99
C VAL A 11 3.39 -1.71 6.53
N PRO A 12 3.17 -1.53 7.84
CA PRO A 12 1.84 -1.57 8.45
C PRO A 12 0.89 -0.52 7.87
N ARG A 13 -0.42 -0.80 7.91
CA ARG A 13 -1.46 0.14 7.44
C ARG A 13 -1.40 1.48 8.18
N GLU A 14 -1.26 1.51 9.50
CA GLU A 14 -1.19 2.78 10.24
C GLU A 14 0.01 3.61 9.81
N LYS A 15 1.16 2.96 9.58
CA LYS A 15 2.37 3.64 9.11
C LYS A 15 2.20 4.23 7.71
N LEU A 16 1.53 3.51 6.81
CA LEU A 16 1.22 4.04 5.46
C LEU A 16 0.24 5.20 5.51
N LEU A 17 -0.80 5.09 6.33
CA LEU A 17 -1.76 6.17 6.54
C LEU A 17 -1.04 7.43 7.06
N HIS A 18 -0.22 7.26 8.10
CA HIS A 18 0.51 8.36 8.72
C HIS A 18 1.53 9.01 7.77
N GLU A 19 2.36 8.23 7.07
CA GLU A 19 3.45 8.78 6.25
C GLU A 19 3.00 9.33 4.90
N VAL A 20 1.89 8.85 4.34
CA VAL A 20 1.41 9.27 3.01
C VAL A 20 0.30 10.32 3.10
N TRP A 21 -0.58 10.23 4.10
CA TRP A 21 -1.70 11.16 4.27
C TRP A 21 -1.53 12.12 5.47
N GLY A 22 -0.51 11.93 6.31
CA GLY A 22 -0.31 12.71 7.52
C GLY A 22 -1.24 12.27 8.66
N TYR A 23 -1.09 12.89 9.84
CA TYR A 23 -1.96 12.70 11.01
C TYR A 23 -3.34 13.33 10.76
N ASN A 24 -4.08 12.80 9.79
CA ASN A 24 -5.44 13.21 9.51
C ASN A 24 -6.36 12.10 10.01
N ALA A 25 -6.91 12.28 11.22
CA ALA A 25 -7.75 11.31 11.91
C ALA A 25 -9.03 10.92 11.12
N ALA A 26 -9.35 11.66 10.04
CA ALA A 26 -10.45 11.35 9.14
C ALA A 26 -10.10 10.33 8.03
N VAL A 27 -8.82 9.98 7.84
CA VAL A 27 -8.43 8.99 6.82
C VAL A 27 -8.59 7.60 7.40
N THR A 28 -9.57 6.88 6.89
CA THR A 28 -9.91 5.52 7.33
C THR A 28 -9.17 4.48 6.50
N THR A 29 -9.20 3.23 6.98
CA THR A 29 -8.67 2.05 6.27
C THR A 29 -9.19 1.95 4.84
N HIS A 30 -10.43 2.39 4.57
CA HIS A 30 -11.02 2.38 3.22
C HIS A 30 -10.33 3.31 2.23
N THR A 31 -9.76 4.43 2.70
CA THR A 31 -8.99 5.33 1.83
C THR A 31 -7.71 4.65 1.37
N LEU A 32 -7.01 3.95 2.28
CA LEU A 32 -5.80 3.20 1.95
C LEU A 32 -6.12 2.07 0.95
N GLU A 33 -7.14 1.27 1.22
CA GLU A 33 -7.56 0.15 0.36
C GLU A 33 -7.91 0.61 -1.06
N THR A 34 -8.65 1.72 -1.18
CA THR A 34 -8.99 2.31 -2.48
C THR A 34 -7.75 2.74 -3.27
N HIS A 35 -6.76 3.32 -2.59
CA HIS A 35 -5.52 3.74 -3.24
C HIS A 35 -4.64 2.55 -3.63
N ILE A 36 -4.56 1.52 -2.79
CA ILE A 36 -3.86 0.27 -3.11
C ILE A 36 -4.50 -0.39 -4.33
N TYR A 37 -5.83 -0.47 -4.39
CA TYR A 37 -6.56 -1.01 -5.53
C TYR A 37 -6.22 -0.25 -6.83
N ARG A 38 -6.33 1.09 -6.80
CA ARG A 38 -5.97 1.93 -7.96
C ARG A 38 -4.50 1.82 -8.34
N LEU A 39 -3.62 1.62 -7.38
CA LEU A 39 -2.19 1.44 -7.63
C LEU A 39 -1.94 0.11 -8.33
N ARG A 40 -2.55 -0.99 -7.89
CA ARG A 40 -2.45 -2.31 -8.55
C ARG A 40 -2.91 -2.26 -10.00
N GLN A 41 -4.01 -1.58 -10.28
CA GLN A 41 -4.48 -1.39 -11.67
C GLN A 41 -3.47 -0.67 -12.59
N LYS A 42 -2.53 0.09 -12.03
CA LYS A 42 -1.53 0.84 -12.80
C LYS A 42 -0.19 0.13 -12.93
N ILE A 43 0.17 -0.73 -11.99
CA ILE A 43 1.52 -1.32 -11.91
C ILE A 43 1.53 -2.84 -12.11
N GLU A 44 0.44 -3.53 -11.80
CA GLU A 44 0.35 -4.98 -11.95
C GLU A 44 -0.10 -5.34 -13.37
N VAL A 45 0.46 -6.42 -13.91
CA VAL A 45 -0.02 -7.03 -15.17
C VAL A 45 -1.42 -7.61 -14.98
N ASP A 46 -1.66 -8.27 -13.85
CA ASP A 46 -2.97 -8.74 -13.41
C ASP A 46 -3.27 -8.21 -11.99
N PRO A 47 -4.17 -7.23 -11.84
CA PRO A 47 -4.52 -6.66 -10.54
C PRO A 47 -5.16 -7.66 -9.56
N SER A 48 -5.73 -8.76 -10.07
CA SER A 48 -6.33 -9.84 -9.27
C SER A 48 -5.28 -10.81 -8.71
N GLN A 49 -4.12 -10.90 -9.39
CA GLN A 49 -2.96 -11.71 -9.01
C GLN A 49 -1.78 -10.78 -8.71
N ALA A 50 -1.90 -9.96 -7.65
CA ALA A 50 -0.90 -8.95 -7.32
C ALA A 50 0.45 -9.59 -6.91
N CYS A 51 1.47 -9.39 -7.73
CA CYS A 51 2.82 -9.91 -7.52
C CYS A 51 3.78 -8.84 -7.03
N LEU A 52 3.60 -7.58 -7.46
CA LEU A 52 4.47 -6.47 -7.10
C LEU A 52 4.05 -5.83 -5.78
N LEU A 53 2.76 -5.63 -5.54
CA LEU A 53 2.22 -4.99 -4.34
C LEU A 53 1.46 -6.01 -3.49
N VAL A 54 2.20 -6.68 -2.61
CA VAL A 54 1.70 -7.80 -1.80
C VAL A 54 1.09 -7.31 -0.49
N THR A 55 -0.08 -7.85 -0.13
CA THR A 55 -0.68 -7.68 1.19
C THR A 55 -0.14 -8.75 2.13
N ALA A 56 0.53 -8.38 3.22
CA ALA A 56 1.09 -9.32 4.18
C ALA A 56 1.03 -8.76 5.61
N ALA A 57 0.73 -9.61 6.59
CA ALA A 57 0.74 -9.30 8.03
C ALA A 57 0.07 -7.97 8.41
N GLY A 58 -1.11 -7.68 7.83
CA GLY A 58 -1.84 -6.44 8.12
C GLY A 58 -1.24 -5.18 7.49
N GLY A 59 -0.31 -5.31 6.55
CA GLY A 59 0.35 -4.22 5.83
C GLY A 59 0.54 -4.52 4.34
N TYR A 60 1.38 -3.71 3.71
CA TYR A 60 1.72 -3.84 2.29
C TYR A 60 3.23 -3.79 2.07
N LYS A 61 3.69 -4.51 1.07
CA LYS A 61 5.08 -4.60 0.66
C LYS A 61 5.17 -4.45 -0.86
N LEU A 62 6.19 -3.74 -1.32
CA LEU A 62 6.53 -3.72 -2.74
C LEU A 62 7.66 -4.72 -2.99
N VAL A 63 7.42 -5.69 -3.87
CA VAL A 63 8.39 -6.65 -4.37
C VAL A 63 8.74 -6.18 -5.77
N ALA A 64 9.85 -5.47 -5.90
CA ALA A 64 10.39 -4.99 -7.16
C ALA A 64 11.69 -5.74 -7.46
#